data_AF-A0A1Q3U0X3-F1
#
_entry.id   AF-A0A1Q3U0X3-F1
#
_cell.length_a   1.000
_cell.length_b   1.000
_cell.length_c   1.000
_cell.angle_alpha   90.00
_cell.angle_beta   90.00
_cell.angle_gamma   90.00
#
_symmetry.space_group_name_H-M   'P 1'
#
loop_
_entity.id
_entity.type
_entity.pdbx_description
1 polymer ?
#
loop_
_entity_poly.entity_id
_entity_poly.type
_entity_poly.pdbx_seq_one_letter_code
_entity_poly.pdbx_strand_id
1 'polypeptide(L)' 'MALNKTTLGTALNNATNAWNDVAISDADLPAARQAYWEKVAECIIDHFKTAIEIKIPGNGLLAPSGGGAVTGTSTTGTIL' A
#
# COMPACT_ATOMS: atom_id res chain seq x y z
N MET A 1 8.31 3.02 0.77
CA MET A 1 8.78 2.44 2.05
C MET A 1 8.53 0.95 2.02
N ALA A 2 9.27 0.09 2.73
CA ALA A 2 8.93 -1.34 2.76
C ALA A 2 7.60 -1.59 3.49
N LEU A 3 6.91 -2.68 3.16
CA LEU A 3 5.73 -3.13 3.92
C LEU A 3 6.11 -3.34 5.38
N ASN A 4 5.51 -2.52 6.26
CA ASN A 4 5.80 -2.52 7.68
C ASN A 4 4.54 -2.81 8.51
N LYS A 5 4.57 -3.89 9.29
CA LYS A 5 3.45 -4.32 10.13
C LYS A 5 3.07 -3.31 11.22
N THR A 6 4.04 -2.56 11.75
CA THR A 6 3.81 -1.55 12.78
C THR A 6 3.08 -0.35 12.18
N THR A 7 3.54 0.13 11.02
CA THR A 7 2.88 1.25 10.31
C THR A 7 1.45 0.89 9.91
N LEU A 8 1.24 -0.30 9.31
CA LEU A 8 -0.10 -0.76 8.96
C LEU A 8 -0.97 -0.98 10.21
N GLY A 9 -0.42 -1.59 11.27
CA GLY A 9 -1.14 -1.83 12.51
C GLY A 9 -1.61 -0.54 13.19
N THR A 10 -0.77 0.49 13.21
CA THR A 10 -1.16 1.82 13.72
C THR A 10 -2.24 2.46 12.85
N ALA A 11 -2.13 2.39 11.53
CA ALA A 11 -3.13 2.94 10.61
C ALA A 11 -4.49 2.26 10.78
N LEU A 12 -4.51 0.92 10.87
CA LEU A 12 -5.72 0.14 11.12
C LEU A 12 -6.35 0.50 12.46
N ASN A 13 -5.56 0.52 13.54
CA ASN A 13 -6.05 0.87 14.87
C ASN A 13 -6.69 2.27 14.89
N ASN A 14 -6.02 3.25 14.29
CA ASN A 14 -6.53 4.62 14.21
C ASN A 14 -7.81 4.71 13.38
N ALA A 15 -7.90 3.98 12.27
CA ALA A 15 -9.10 3.93 11.46
C ALA A 15 -10.25 3.31 12.25
N THR A 16 -10.06 2.11 12.81
CA THR A 16 -11.13 1.36 13.49
C THR A 16 -11.61 2.02 14.79
N ASN A 17 -10.82 2.90 15.40
CA ASN A 17 -11.22 3.63 16.60
C ASN A 17 -12.52 4.43 16.45
N ALA A 18 -12.84 4.90 15.24
CA ALA A 18 -14.08 5.64 14.99
C ALA A 18 -15.36 4.79 15.16
N TRP A 19 -15.22 3.48 15.33
CA TRP A 19 -16.31 2.53 15.53
C TRP A 19 -16.34 1.95 16.95
N ASN A 20 -15.38 2.29 17.81
CA ASN A 20 -15.36 1.84 19.20
C ASN A 20 -16.34 2.65 20.03
N ASP A 21 -17.08 1.97 20.91
CA ASP A 21 -18.01 2.58 21.87
C ASP A 21 -19.08 3.50 21.25
N VAL A 22 -19.40 3.30 19.97
CA VAL A 22 -20.44 4.03 19.25
C VAL A 22 -21.78 3.32 19.45
N ALA A 23 -22.77 4.05 19.96
CA ALA A 23 -24.14 3.56 20.01
C ALA A 23 -24.73 3.51 18.59
N ILE A 24 -24.98 2.30 18.09
CA ILE A 24 -25.56 2.05 16.77
C ILE A 24 -26.89 1.33 16.95
N SER A 25 -27.92 1.77 16.25
CA SER A 25 -29.23 1.11 16.28
C SER A 25 -29.16 -0.27 15.62
N ASP A 26 -30.02 -1.20 16.01
CA ASP A 26 -30.08 -2.53 15.37
C ASP A 26 -30.39 -2.44 13.86
N ALA A 27 -31.13 -1.41 13.44
CA ALA A 27 -31.45 -1.18 12.03
C ALA A 27 -30.23 -0.75 11.21
N ASP A 28 -29.30 0.00 11.82
CA ASP A 28 -28.10 0.54 11.16
C ASP A 28 -26.86 -0.36 11.33
N LEU A 29 -26.93 -1.33 12.25
CA LEU A 29 -25.84 -2.24 12.58
C LEU A 29 -25.26 -2.99 11.36
N PRO A 30 -26.07 -3.49 10.39
CA PRO A 30 -25.52 -4.13 9.19
C PRO A 30 -24.67 -3.17 8.34
N ALA A 31 -25.15 -1.95 8.13
CA ALA A 31 -24.45 -0.94 7.35
C ALA A 31 -23.16 -0.47 8.05
N ALA A 32 -23.21 -0.29 9.37
CA ALA A 32 -22.04 0.06 10.17
C ALA A 32 -20.94 -1.02 10.11
N ARG A 33 -21.32 -2.31 10.14
CA ARG A 33 -20.38 -3.42 9.97
C ARG A 33 -19.74 -3.43 8.59
N GLN A 34 -20.53 -3.18 7.55
CA GLN A 34 -19.99 -3.08 6.19
C GLN A 34 -18.98 -1.93 6.09
N ALA A 35 -19.35 -0.73 6.55
CA ALA A 35 -18.48 0.44 6.53
C ALA A 35 -17.16 0.23 7.31
N TYR A 36 -17.22 -0.48 8.44
CA TYR A 36 -16.03 -0.87 9.19
C TYR A 36 -15.06 -1.71 8.34
N TRP A 37 -15.56 -2.76 7.69
CA TRP A 37 -14.73 -3.63 6.86
C TRP A 37 -14.22 -2.95 5.60
N GLU A 38 -15.01 -2.08 4.99
CA GLU A 38 -14.58 -1.24 3.87
C GLU A 38 -13.41 -0.32 4.28
N LYS A 39 -13.47 0.27 5.48
CA LYS A 39 -12.37 1.11 5.98
C LYS A 39 -11.10 0.31 6.24
N VAL A 40 -11.21 -0.90 6.80
CA VAL A 40 -10.08 -1.81 6.98
C VAL A 40 -9.45 -2.15 5.62
N ALA A 41 -10.27 -2.48 4.62
CA ALA A 41 -9.80 -2.80 3.28
C ALA A 41 -9.10 -1.59 2.61
N GLU A 42 -9.65 -0.39 2.75
CA GLU A 42 -9.06 0.86 2.26
C GLU A 42 -7.66 1.08 2.85
N CYS A 43 -7.50 0.96 4.17
CA CYS A 43 -6.19 1.12 4.83
C CYS A 43 -5.15 0.11 4.32
N ILE A 44 -5.56 -1.15 4.09
CA ILE A 44 -4.67 -2.18 3.54
C ILE A 44 -4.24 -1.82 2.11
N ILE A 45 -5.20 -1.43 1.26
CA ILE A 45 -4.94 -1.04 -0.13
C ILE A 45 -3.99 0.15 -0.19
N ASP A 46 -4.21 1.19 0.62
CA ASP A 46 -3.39 2.39 0.63
C ASP A 46 -1.99 2.13 1.17
N HIS A 47 -1.86 1.25 2.17
CA HIS A 47 -0.55 0.79 2.63
C HIS A 47 0.20 0.06 1.52
N PHE A 48 -0.48 -0.81 0.75
CA PHE A 48 0.16 -1.43 -0.41
C PHE A 48 0.54 -0.39 -1.47
N LYS A 49 -0.33 0.55 -1.84
CA LYS A 49 0.00 1.56 -2.87
C LYS A 49 1.23 2.42 -2.51
N THR A 50 1.40 2.74 -1.23
CA THR A 50 2.47 3.63 -0.75
C THR A 50 3.75 2.90 -0.35
N ALA A 51 3.63 1.63 0.06
CA ALA A 51 4.72 0.84 0.61
C ALA A 51 5.06 -0.43 -0.19
N ILE A 52 4.40 -0.66 -1.34
CA ILE A 52 4.83 -1.72 -2.24
C ILE A 52 6.12 -1.29 -2.94
N GLU A 53 7.15 -2.11 -2.81
CA GLU A 53 8.34 -2.04 -3.64
C GLU A 53 8.10 -2.94 -4.85
N ILE A 54 7.87 -2.33 -6.01
CA ILE A 54 7.75 -3.08 -7.26
C ILE A 54 9.16 -3.31 -7.78
N LYS A 55 9.66 -4.53 -7.61
CA LYS A 55 10.92 -4.94 -8.23
C LYS A 55 10.68 -5.22 -9.71
N ILE A 56 10.97 -4.24 -10.55
CA ILE A 56 10.88 -4.39 -12.00
C ILE A 56 12.21 -5.03 -12.48
N PRO A 57 12.21 -6.30 -12.95
CA PRO A 57 13.40 -6.89 -13.52
C PRO A 57 13.74 -6.17 -14.82
N GLY A 58 14.84 -5.42 -14.81
CA GLY A 58 15.42 -4.80 -16.00
C GLY A 58 16.74 -5.48 -16.33
N ASN A 59 16.97 -5.76 -17.62
CA ASN A 59 18.33 -5.93 -18.10
C ASN A 59 19.00 -4.55 -17.93
N GLY A 60 19.89 -4.41 -16.96
CA GLY A 60 20.54 -3.13 -16.67
C GLY A 60 21.14 -2.48 -17.93
N LEU A 61 21.33 -1.17 -17.89
CA LEU A 61 21.97 -0.46 -19.00
C LEU A 61 23.46 -0.82 -19.05
N LEU A 62 23.97 -1.15 -20.23
CA LEU A 62 25.40 -1.37 -20.44
C LEU A 62 26.14 -0.05 -20.20
N ALA A 63 27.21 -0.10 -19.40
CA ALA A 63 28.05 1.06 -19.16
C ALA A 63 28.83 1.44 -20.42
N PRO A 64 29.05 2.75 -20.69
CA PRO A 64 29.90 3.17 -21.81
C PRO A 64 31.33 2.64 -21.64
N SER A 65 31.97 2.24 -22.75
CA SER A 65 33.39 1.92 -22.75
C SER A 65 34.20 3.14 -22.28
N GLY A 66 34.99 2.99 -21.22
CA GLY A 66 35.75 4.10 -20.60
C GLY A 66 35.20 4.59 -19.26
N GLY A 67 34.14 3.98 -18.71
CA GLY A 67 33.75 4.17 -17.30
C GLY A 67 32.89 5.41 -17.01
N GLY A 68 32.17 5.93 -18.01
CA GLY A 68 31.23 7.05 -17.84
C GLY A 68 29.97 6.68 -17.05
N ALA A 69 29.25 7.69 -16.56
CA ALA A 69 27.99 7.51 -15.85
C ALA A 69 26.95 6.80 -16.73
N VAL A 70 26.35 5.72 -16.20
CA VAL A 70 25.25 5.02 -16.86
C VAL A 70 23.98 5.87 -16.68
N THR A 71 23.50 6.47 -17.77
CA THR A 71 22.29 7.30 -17.77
C THR A 71 21.24 6.68 -18.70
N GLY A 72 19.98 6.67 -18.29
CA GLY A 72 18.86 6.19 -19.11
C GLY A 72 17.67 5.68 -18.29
N THR A 73 16.51 5.61 -18.93
CA THR A 73 15.27 5.05 -18.36
C THR A 73 15.11 3.61 -18.84
N SER A 74 14.93 2.65 -17.94
CA SER A 74 14.62 1.26 -18.31
C SER A 74 13.20 1.19 -18.90
N THR A 75 13.08 0.77 -20.16
CA THR A 75 11.79 0.68 -20.87
C THR A 75 11.29 -0.76 -21.05
N THR A 76 12.12 -1.76 -20.76
CA THR A 76 11.82 -3.19 -20.96
C THR A 76 11.26 -3.88 -19.73
N GLY A 77 11.24 -3.20 -18.59
CA GLY A 77 10.69 -3.73 -17.36
C GLY A 77 9.16 -3.85 -17.42
N THR A 78 8.63 -5.06 -17.40
CA THR A 78 7.18 -5.33 -17.32
C THR A 78 6.78 -5.75 -15.91
N ILE A 79 5.67 -5.22 -15.41
CA ILE A 79 4.97 -5.76 -14.24
C ILE A 79 4.19 -6.98 -14.76
N LEU A 80 4.54 -8.18 -14.29
CA LEU A 80 3.81 -9.42 -14.58
C LEU A 80 2.63 -9.57 -13.62
#